data_AF-A0AAV8XWN3-F1
#
_entry.id   AF-A0AAV8XWN3-F1
#
_cell.length_a   1.000
_cell.length_b   1.000
_cell.length_c   1.000
_cell.angle_alpha   90.00
_cell.angle_beta   90.00
_cell.angle_gamma   90.00
#
_symmetry.space_group_name_H-M   'P 1'
#
loop_
_entity.id
_entity.type
_entity.pdbx_description
1 polymer ?
#
loop_
_entity_poly.entity_id
_entity_poly.type
_entity_poly.pdbx_seq_one_letter_code
_entity_poly.pdbx_strand_id
1 'polypeptide(L)' 'MAKKGQAVQLQTEINNDDEWEKFLQREGLLLIDVYSEWCGPCSGMAANLKKIKLEFGGDVLQLAIVKSMYCTD' A
#
# COMPACT_ATOMS: atom_id res chain seq x y z
N MET A 1 -0.20 30.13 -11.68
CA MET A 1 0.50 28.90 -12.07
C MET A 1 -0.20 27.72 -11.41
N ALA A 2 -1.04 26.98 -12.13
CA ALA A 2 -1.73 25.82 -11.57
C ALA A 2 -0.74 24.64 -11.51
N LYS A 3 -0.29 24.25 -10.32
CA LYS A 3 0.37 22.95 -10.13
C LYS A 3 -0.65 21.90 -10.54
N LYS A 4 -0.43 21.26 -11.71
CA LYS A 4 -1.13 20.02 -12.10
C LYS A 4 -1.08 19.10 -10.88
N GLY A 5 -2.24 18.78 -10.31
CA GLY A 5 -2.36 17.85 -9.20
C GLY A 5 -1.67 16.55 -9.59
N GLN A 6 -0.52 16.28 -8.99
CA GLN A 6 0.08 14.95 -9.06
C GLN A 6 -0.95 14.00 -8.46
N ALA A 7 -1.37 13.01 -9.23
CA ALA A 7 -2.17 11.92 -8.71
C ALA A 7 -1.39 11.31 -7.54
N VAL A 8 -1.89 11.49 -6.32
CA VAL A 8 -1.25 10.95 -5.12
C VAL A 8 -1.27 9.43 -5.25
N GLN A 9 -0.10 8.81 -5.32
CA GLN A 9 0.01 7.35 -5.33
C GLN A 9 -0.34 6.83 -3.93
N LEU A 10 -1.61 6.44 -3.75
CA LEU A 10 -2.13 6.05 -2.44
C LEU A 10 -1.71 4.63 -2.02
N GLN A 11 -1.41 3.74 -2.96
CA GLN A 11 -0.97 2.36 -2.67
C GLN A 11 0.27 1.99 -3.48
N THR A 12 1.18 1.23 -2.89
CA THR A 12 2.24 0.49 -3.58
C THR A 12 1.78 -0.95 -3.80
N GLU A 13 1.97 -1.50 -4.99
CA GLU A 13 1.71 -2.91 -5.26
C GLU A 13 3.03 -3.66 -5.20
N ILE A 14 3.07 -4.74 -4.40
CA ILE A 14 4.25 -5.57 -4.20
C ILE A 14 3.99 -6.92 -4.85
N ASN A 15 4.77 -7.20 -5.90
CA ASN A 15 4.63 -8.40 -6.73
C ASN A 15 5.93 -9.22 -6.81
N ASN A 16 6.95 -8.88 -6.03
CA ASN A 16 8.20 -9.61 -5.91
C ASN A 16 8.93 -9.24 -4.61
N ASP A 17 9.95 -10.02 -4.26
CA ASP A 17 10.72 -9.86 -3.03
C ASP A 17 11.56 -8.56 -3.03
N ASP A 18 12.07 -8.12 -4.17
CA ASP A 18 12.82 -6.85 -4.27
C ASP A 18 11.96 -5.63 -3.91
N GLU A 19 10.68 -5.63 -4.33
CA GLU A 19 9.71 -4.59 -3.98
C GLU A 19 9.31 -4.65 -2.51
N TRP A 20 9.23 -5.85 -1.96
CA TRP A 20 8.98 -6.08 -0.54
C TRP A 20 10.09 -5.51 0.33
N GLU A 21 11.35 -5.88 0.06
CA GLU A 21 12.51 -5.36 0.79
C GLU A 21 12.62 -3.83 0.71
N LYS A 22 12.40 -3.27 -0.49
CA LYS A 22 12.39 -1.80 -0.67
C LYS A 22 11.26 -1.12 0.09
N PHE A 23 10.10 -1.77 0.23
CA PHE A 23 8.98 -1.20 0.97
C PHE A 23 9.25 -1.21 2.48
N LEU A 24 9.87 -2.26 3.01
CA LEU A 24 10.25 -2.38 4.41
C LEU A 24 11.29 -1.33 4.85
N GLN A 25 12.09 -0.82 3.91
CA GLN A 25 13.07 0.24 4.18
C GLN A 25 12.45 1.65 4.27
N ARG A 26 11.15 1.81 4.03
CA ARG A 26 10.51 3.14 4.09
C ARG A 26 10.35 3.61 5.53
N GLU A 27 10.52 4.91 5.73
CA GLU A 27 10.26 5.54 7.01
C GLU A 27 8.75 5.73 7.25
N GLY A 28 8.37 5.69 8.52
CA GLY A 28 6.98 5.86 8.97
C GLY A 28 6.27 4.55 9.29
N LEU A 29 4.95 4.63 9.42
CA LEU A 29 4.11 3.47 9.70
C LEU A 29 3.81 2.72 8.41
N LEU A 30 4.24 1.46 8.33
CA LEU A 30 3.95 0.59 7.20
C LEU A 30 2.62 -0.14 7.44
N LEU A 31 1.67 0.03 6.52
CA LEU A 31 0.40 -0.67 6.48
C LEU A 31 0.38 -1.55 5.25
N ILE A 32 0.32 -2.86 5.45
CA ILE A 32 0.43 -3.86 4.39
C ILE A 32 -0.87 -4.66 4.35
N ASP A 33 -1.57 -4.61 3.23
CA ASP A 33 -2.74 -5.43 2.92
C ASP A 33 -2.29 -6.71 2.21
N VAL A 34 -2.25 -7.82 2.93
CA VAL A 34 -1.86 -9.13 2.38
C VAL A 34 -3.11 -9.79 1.81
N TYR A 35 -3.12 -10.06 0.51
CA TYR A 35 -4.24 -10.69 -0.17
C TYR A 35 -3.85 -11.96 -0.93
N SER A 36 -4.85 -12.78 -1.27
CA SER A 36 -4.74 -13.93 -2.16
C SER A 36 -5.69 -13.77 -3.34
N GLU A 37 -5.37 -14.35 -4.50
CA GLU A 37 -6.17 -14.17 -5.73
C GLU A 37 -7.62 -14.67 -5.61
N TRP A 38 -7.90 -15.57 -4.67
CA TRP A 38 -9.23 -16.10 -4.39
C TRP A 38 -10.00 -15.33 -3.30
N CYS A 39 -9.44 -14.24 -2.79
CA CYS A 39 -10.04 -13.50 -1.69
C CYS A 39 -11.03 -12.43 -2.19
N GLY A 40 -12.27 -12.86 -2.47
CA GLY A 40 -13.39 -11.94 -2.74
C GLY A 40 -13.60 -10.82 -1.70
N PRO A 41 -13.57 -11.07 -0.37
CA PRO A 41 -13.75 -10.03 0.63
C PRO A 41 -12.57 -9.06 0.77
N CYS A 42 -11.36 -9.44 0.32
CA CYS A 42 -10.18 -8.57 0.39
C CYS A 42 -10.32 -7.34 -0.53
N SER A 43 -11.05 -7.45 -1.65
CA SER A 43 -11.24 -6.36 -2.60
C SER A 43 -11.94 -5.13 -2.00
N GLY A 44 -12.78 -5.33 -0.97
CA GLY A 44 -13.46 -4.23 -0.26
C GLY A 44 -12.57 -3.51 0.75
N MET A 45 -11.57 -4.19 1.31
CA MET A 45 -10.70 -3.64 2.35
C MET A 45 -9.77 -2.55 1.81
N ALA A 46 -9.23 -2.74 0.60
CA ALA A 46 -8.30 -1.79 -0.04
C ALA A 46 -8.86 -0.36 -0.14
N ALA A 47 -10.18 -0.20 -0.35
CA ALA A 47 -10.82 1.11 -0.39
C ALA A 47 -10.83 1.82 0.97
N ASN A 48 -10.99 1.06 2.06
CA ASN A 48 -10.96 1.61 3.41
C ASN A 48 -9.55 2.02 3.82
N LEU A 49 -8.54 1.20 3.49
CA LEU A 49 -7.14 1.50 3.79
C LEU A 49 -6.64 2.77 3.06
N LYS A 50 -7.11 2.99 1.82
CA LYS A 50 -6.85 4.25 1.10
C LYS A 50 -7.43 5.48 1.80
N LYS A 51 -8.63 5.37 2.37
CA LYS A 51 -9.24 6.46 3.15
C LYS A 51 -8.42 6.75 4.41
N ILE A 52 -8.00 5.70 5.11
CA ILE A 52 -7.14 5.84 6.30
C ILE A 52 -5.83 6.56 5.96
N LYS A 53 -5.18 6.22 4.83
CA LYS A 53 -3.96 6.93 4.38
C LYS A 53 -4.20 8.41 4.12
N LEU A 54 -5.35 8.77 3.56
CA LEU A 54 -5.72 10.17 3.31
C LEU A 54 -5.96 10.93 4.62
N GLU A 55 -6.57 10.29 5.62
CA GLU A 55 -6.88 10.89 6.93
C GLU A 55 -5.65 11.08 7.81
N PHE A 56 -4.72 10.13 7.82
CA PHE A 56 -3.50 10.16 8.65
C PHE A 56 -2.37 11.06 8.10
N GLY A 57 -2.54 11.62 6.90
CA GLY A 57 -1.50 12.38 6.22
C GLY A 57 -0.54 11.45 5.48
N GLY A 58 -0.44 11.62 4.15
CA GLY A 58 0.17 10.66 3.23
C GLY A 58 1.66 10.35 3.42
N ASP A 59 2.36 11.12 4.25
CA ASP A 59 3.79 10.96 4.51
C ASP A 59 4.08 10.11 5.76
N VAL A 60 3.13 10.01 6.71
CA VAL A 60 3.33 9.23 7.95
C VAL A 60 3.00 7.75 7.75
N LEU A 61 2.04 7.47 6.87
CA LEU A 61 1.53 6.11 6.63
C LEU A 61 1.83 5.66 5.21
N GLN A 62 2.65 4.63 5.07
CA GLN A 62 2.95 3.97 3.81
C GLN A 62 1.99 2.79 3.64
N LEU A 63 1.19 2.80 2.57
CA LEU A 63 0.25 1.72 2.27
C LEU A 63 0.77 0.87 1.11
N ALA A 64 0.87 -0.44 1.32
CA ALA A 64 1.11 -1.43 0.28
C ALA A 64 0.03 -2.50 0.24
N ILE A 65 -0.15 -3.08 -0.95
CA ILE A 65 -0.85 -4.35 -1.13
C ILE A 65 0.17 -5.38 -1.58
N VAL A 66 0.14 -6.57 -0.99
CA VAL A 66 1.08 -7.64 -1.29
C VAL A 66 0.33 -8.95 -1.50
N LYS A 67 0.71 -9.69 -2.55
CA LYS A 67 0.22 -11.06 -2.67
C LYS A 67 0.88 -11.91 -1.58
N SER A 68 0.10 -12.76 -0.93
CA SER A 68 0.55 -13.68 0.14
C SER A 68 1.86 -14.41 -0.17
N MET A 69 2.13 -14.72 -1.44
CA MET A 69 3.34 -15.40 -1.89
C MET A 69 4.65 -14.59 -1.73
N TYR A 70 4.58 -13.26 -1.63
CA TYR A 70 5.74 -12.36 -1.55
C TYR A 70 5.94 -11.73 -0.17
N CYS A 71 5.21 -12.22 0.85
CA CYS A 71 5.40 -11.79 2.23
C CYS A 71 6.43 -12.72 2.88
N THR A 72 7.71 -12.46 2.63
CA THR A 72 8.84 -13.21 3.21
C THR A 72 9.31 -12.52 4.51
N ASP A 73 9.53 -13.31 5.57
CA ASP A 73 10.02 -12.82 6.90
C ASP A 73 11.43 -12.22 6.82
#